data_AF-A0A966GCG7-F1
#
_entry.id   AF-A0A966GCG7-F1
#
_cell.length_a   1.000
_cell.length_b   1.000
_cell.length_c   1.000
_cell.angle_alpha   90.00
_cell.angle_beta   90.00
_cell.angle_gamma   90.00
#
_symmetry.space_group_name_H-M   'P 1'
#
loop_
_entity.id
_entity.type
_entity.pdbx_description
1 polymer ?
#
loop_
_entity_poly.entity_id
_entity_poly.type
_entity_poly.pdbx_seq_one_letter_code
_entity_poly.pdbx_strand_id
1 'polypeptide(L)'
;MQPRRPIASRTVIAFRSVNTPGAPGYHASLQRHHLLPRQLLSRRCFGAMFAEVGRKRVGFDDFRRNGLLLPATETTSVTTGMPLHRGPHPRYNEVVIARVGQIEARWSVSRCEDAEAAMNEALLRLHLLQGALRRQLLGEHRRVLLNRKDPLGTGYDFSELDAMAETLWTAQ
;
A
#
# COMPACT_ATOMS: atom_id res chain seq x y z
N MET A 1 17.90 -22.38 27.55
CA MET A 1 17.27 -21.15 26.98
C MET A 1 18.19 -20.65 25.86
N GLN A 2 17.90 -20.95 24.60
CA GLN A 2 18.76 -20.50 23.48
C GLN A 2 18.49 -19.03 23.16
N PRO A 3 19.53 -18.20 22.92
CA PRO A 3 19.33 -16.81 22.52
C PRO A 3 18.70 -16.76 21.11
N ARG A 4 17.57 -16.04 20.99
CA ARG A 4 16.96 -15.73 19.69
C ARG A 4 18.01 -15.01 18.82
N ARG A 5 18.33 -15.61 17.66
CA ARG A 5 19.19 -14.96 16.65
C ARG A 5 18.61 -13.59 16.29
N PRO A 6 19.42 -12.52 16.23
CA PRO A 6 18.96 -11.22 15.77
C PRO A 6 18.47 -11.38 14.34
N ILE A 7 17.22 -10.98 14.08
CA ILE A 7 16.66 -10.91 12.73
C ILE A 7 17.51 -9.87 11.99
N ALA A 8 18.33 -10.32 11.05
CA ALA A 8 19.13 -9.41 10.22
C ALA A 8 18.19 -8.35 9.63
N SER A 9 18.48 -7.08 9.93
CA SER A 9 17.72 -5.96 9.38
C SER A 9 17.86 -6.03 7.86
N ARG A 10 16.81 -6.47 7.16
CA ARG A 10 16.83 -6.56 5.69
C ARG A 10 17.03 -5.16 5.16
N THR A 11 18.10 -4.93 4.39
CA THR A 11 18.37 -3.67 3.69
C THR A 11 17.11 -3.20 2.97
N VAL A 12 16.70 -1.96 3.23
CA VAL A 12 15.55 -1.31 2.57
C VAL A 12 15.81 -1.25 1.07
N ILE A 13 14.85 -1.68 0.24
CA ILE A 13 14.92 -1.45 -1.20
C ILE A 13 14.30 -0.08 -1.47
N ALA A 14 15.14 0.91 -1.72
CA ALA A 14 14.66 2.25 -2.01
C ALA A 14 13.87 2.26 -3.32
N PHE A 15 12.77 3.01 -3.40
CA PHE A 15 12.02 3.16 -4.66
C PHE A 15 12.91 3.60 -5.83
N ARG A 16 13.84 4.54 -5.60
CA ARG A 16 14.73 5.03 -6.65
C ARG A 16 15.67 3.98 -7.25
N SER A 17 15.91 2.85 -6.56
CA SER A 17 16.78 1.78 -7.06
C SER A 17 16.04 0.73 -7.88
N VAL A 18 14.71 0.84 -8.02
CA VAL A 18 13.89 -0.13 -8.76
C VAL A 18 13.54 0.43 -10.13
N ASN A 19 13.64 -0.44 -11.16
CA ASN A 19 13.41 -0.10 -12.56
C ASN A 19 14.19 1.15 -13.02
N THR A 20 15.50 1.12 -12.81
CA THR A 20 16.42 2.22 -13.13
C THR A 20 16.90 2.10 -14.58
N PRO A 21 16.76 3.15 -15.42
CA PRO A 21 17.29 3.14 -16.78
C PRO A 21 18.78 2.76 -16.83
N GLY A 22 19.15 1.87 -17.76
CA GLY A 22 20.52 1.36 -17.91
C GLY A 22 20.92 0.24 -16.95
N ALA A 23 20.08 -0.13 -15.97
CA ALA A 23 20.32 -1.29 -15.12
C ALA A 23 19.81 -2.60 -15.76
N PRO A 24 20.41 -3.76 -15.44
CA PRO A 24 19.86 -5.05 -15.83
C PRO A 24 18.40 -5.23 -15.36
N GLY A 25 17.53 -5.72 -16.24
CA GLY A 25 16.11 -5.90 -15.94
C GLY A 25 15.27 -4.62 -15.97
N TYR A 26 15.82 -3.49 -16.43
CA TYR A 26 15.04 -2.29 -16.72
C TYR A 26 13.96 -2.56 -17.77
N HIS A 27 12.75 -2.05 -17.54
CA HIS A 27 11.63 -2.12 -18.46
C HIS A 27 10.96 -0.75 -18.56
N ALA A 28 11.10 -0.09 -19.72
CA ALA A 28 10.60 1.27 -19.93
C ALA A 28 9.07 1.39 -19.83
N SER A 29 8.34 0.31 -20.08
CA SER A 29 6.88 0.27 -19.96
C SER A 29 6.37 -0.04 -18.55
N LEU A 30 7.24 -0.08 -17.54
CA LEU A 30 6.83 -0.25 -16.14
C LEU A 30 7.14 1.01 -15.32
N GLN A 31 6.27 1.33 -14.37
CA GLN A 31 6.41 2.44 -13.45
C GLN A 31 6.23 1.99 -12.01
N ARG A 32 6.97 2.63 -11.10
CA ARG A 32 6.86 2.43 -9.66
C ARG A 32 5.58 3.05 -9.12
N HIS A 33 4.77 2.26 -8.45
CA HIS A 33 3.55 2.67 -7.77
C HIS A 33 3.70 2.49 -6.25
N HIS A 34 3.18 3.42 -5.45
CA HIS A 34 3.13 3.28 -3.99
C HIS A 34 1.74 2.78 -3.58
N LEU A 35 1.69 1.75 -2.74
CA LEU A 35 0.44 1.19 -2.20
C LEU A 35 -0.18 2.14 -1.16
N LEU A 36 0.58 2.47 -0.11
CA LEU A 36 0.23 3.58 0.78
C LEU A 36 0.79 4.88 0.18
N PRO A 37 -0.07 5.85 -0.17
CA PRO A 37 0.36 7.10 -0.78
C PRO A 37 1.22 7.91 0.18
N ARG A 38 2.28 8.54 -0.33
CA ARG A 38 3.17 9.40 0.48
C ARG A 38 2.44 10.60 1.08
N GLN A 39 1.31 11.01 0.49
CA GLN A 39 0.44 12.07 1.01
C GLN A 39 -0.08 11.79 2.43
N LEU A 40 -0.10 10.52 2.87
CA LEU A 40 -0.42 10.17 4.26
C LEU A 40 0.55 10.83 5.24
N LEU A 41 1.83 10.95 4.87
CA LEU A 41 2.89 11.49 5.74
C LEU A 41 2.81 13.00 5.92
N SER A 42 2.10 13.71 5.04
CA SER A 42 1.90 15.16 5.14
C SER A 42 0.58 15.54 5.82
N ARG A 43 -0.30 14.56 6.10
CA ARG A 43 -1.59 14.81 6.73
C ARG A 43 -1.44 14.83 8.25
N ARG A 44 -1.77 15.98 8.85
CA ARG A 44 -1.63 16.21 10.30
C ARG A 44 -2.38 15.18 11.15
N CYS A 45 -3.57 14.76 10.72
CA CYS A 45 -4.38 13.77 11.43
C CYS A 45 -3.68 12.42 11.63
N PHE A 46 -2.72 12.04 10.78
CA PHE A 46 -1.98 10.78 10.94
C PHE A 46 -0.64 10.95 11.65
N GLY A 47 -0.26 12.18 11.99
CA GLY A 47 1.06 12.51 12.51
C GLY A 47 1.40 11.78 13.80
N ALA A 48 0.47 11.79 14.77
CA ALA A 48 0.67 11.15 16.08
C ALA A 48 0.82 9.63 15.94
N MET A 49 -0.10 8.97 15.22
CA MET A 49 -0.03 7.54 14.96
C MET A 49 1.29 7.15 14.27
N PHE A 50 1.73 7.87 13.22
CA PHE A 50 2.97 7.53 12.53
C PHE A 50 4.25 7.86 13.30
N ALA A 51 4.19 8.80 14.26
CA ALA A 51 5.29 9.04 15.18
C ALA A 51 5.49 7.84 16.12
N GLU A 52 4.40 7.23 16.60
CA GLU A 52 4.44 6.07 17.50
C GLU A 52 4.70 4.74 16.75
N VAL A 53 3.92 4.47 15.70
CA VAL A 53 4.07 3.25 14.89
C VAL A 53 5.42 3.23 14.16
N GLY A 54 5.90 4.39 13.71
CA GLY A 54 7.19 4.55 13.04
C GLY A 54 7.14 4.26 11.54
N ARG A 55 7.47 5.28 10.73
CA ARG A 55 7.49 5.24 9.25
C ARG A 55 8.33 4.08 8.67
N LYS A 56 9.47 3.76 9.30
CA LYS A 56 10.34 2.65 8.89
C LYS A 56 9.69 1.28 9.11
N ARG A 57 8.91 1.11 10.19
CA ARG A 57 8.19 -0.14 10.50
C ARG A 57 7.06 -0.38 9.51
N VAL A 58 6.33 0.68 9.14
CA VAL A 58 5.33 0.64 8.05
C VAL A 58 5.99 0.35 6.69
N GLY A 59 7.22 0.82 6.47
CA GLY A 59 7.97 0.55 5.26
C GLY A 59 7.61 1.46 4.08
N PHE A 60 7.23 2.73 4.35
CA PHE A 60 6.87 3.70 3.31
C PHE A 60 7.90 3.83 2.19
N ASP A 61 9.19 3.72 2.54
CA ASP A 61 10.31 3.86 1.61
C ASP A 61 10.90 2.50 1.16
N ASP A 62 10.39 1.36 1.65
CA ASP A 62 10.78 0.01 1.20
C ASP A 62 9.85 -0.45 0.07
N PHE A 63 10.37 -0.48 -1.14
CA PHE A 63 9.65 -0.90 -2.34
C PHE A 63 9.03 -2.29 -2.20
N ARG A 64 9.67 -3.22 -1.48
CA ARG A 64 9.11 -4.56 -1.29
C ARG A 64 7.84 -4.56 -0.46
N ARG A 65 7.71 -3.60 0.46
CA ARG A 65 6.56 -3.49 1.38
C ARG A 65 5.49 -2.60 0.80
N ASN A 66 5.87 -1.43 0.32
CA ASN A 66 4.95 -0.38 -0.08
C ASN A 66 4.94 -0.10 -1.59
N GLY A 67 5.71 -0.83 -2.38
CA GLY A 67 5.83 -0.64 -3.83
C GLY A 67 5.24 -1.78 -4.65
N LEU A 68 4.95 -1.44 -5.91
CA LEU A 68 4.62 -2.36 -6.99
C LEU A 68 5.08 -1.76 -8.33
N LEU A 69 5.51 -2.59 -9.29
CA LEU A 69 5.70 -2.15 -10.67
C LEU A 69 4.38 -2.35 -11.42
N LEU A 70 3.90 -1.29 -12.06
CA LEU A 70 2.67 -1.31 -12.85
C LEU A 70 2.95 -0.85 -14.28
N PRO A 71 2.17 -1.33 -15.27
CA PRO A 71 2.25 -0.87 -16.65
C PRO A 71 2.14 0.66 -16.79
N ALA A 72 3.04 1.24 -17.57
CA ALA A 72 3.06 2.65 -17.96
C ALA A 72 2.51 2.88 -19.39
N THR A 73 2.25 1.80 -20.11
CA THR A 73 1.70 1.78 -21.47
C THR A 73 0.48 0.87 -21.54
N GLU A 74 -0.44 1.22 -22.43
CA GLU A 74 -1.66 0.48 -22.73
C GLU A 74 -1.32 -0.94 -23.21
N THR A 75 -0.33 -1.09 -24.09
CA THR A 75 0.13 -2.40 -24.57
C THR A 75 0.58 -3.31 -23.43
N THR A 76 1.41 -2.81 -22.51
CA THR A 76 1.87 -3.62 -21.37
C THR A 76 0.72 -3.91 -20.40
N SER A 77 -0.24 -2.99 -20.22
CA SER A 77 -1.47 -3.25 -19.46
C SER A 77 -2.22 -4.45 -20.04
N VAL A 78 -2.48 -4.44 -21.35
CA VAL A 78 -3.16 -5.55 -22.05
C VAL A 78 -2.39 -6.87 -21.93
N THR A 79 -1.09 -6.87 -22.21
CA THR A 79 -0.27 -8.11 -22.21
C THR A 79 -0.12 -8.72 -20.82
N THR A 80 -0.03 -7.88 -19.77
CA THR A 80 0.19 -8.36 -18.40
C THR A 80 -1.11 -8.55 -17.60
N GLY A 81 -2.23 -8.00 -18.09
CA GLY A 81 -3.47 -7.92 -17.33
C GLY A 81 -3.40 -7.01 -16.09
N MET A 82 -2.33 -6.24 -15.92
CA MET A 82 -2.15 -5.33 -14.78
C MET A 82 -2.69 -3.94 -15.09
N PRO A 83 -3.16 -3.16 -14.10
CA PRO A 83 -3.78 -1.86 -14.34
C PRO A 83 -2.79 -0.84 -14.90
N LEU A 84 -3.27 -0.01 -15.83
CA LEU A 84 -2.49 1.09 -16.39
C LEU A 84 -2.24 2.16 -15.32
N HIS A 85 -0.97 2.38 -15.02
CA HIS A 85 -0.49 3.41 -14.12
C HIS A 85 0.14 4.57 -14.90
N ARG A 86 -0.65 5.61 -15.16
CA ARG A 86 -0.18 6.86 -15.76
C ARG A 86 -0.79 8.05 -15.03
N GLY A 87 0.06 8.97 -14.57
CA GLY A 87 -0.38 10.21 -13.94
C GLY A 87 -1.07 10.03 -12.57
N PRO A 88 -1.66 11.11 -12.03
CA PRO A 88 -2.31 11.08 -10.72
C PRO A 88 -3.57 10.23 -10.68
N HIS A 89 -3.77 9.48 -9.60
CA HIS A 89 -4.94 8.64 -9.34
C HIS A 89 -5.66 9.08 -8.03
N PRO A 90 -6.39 10.22 -8.05
CA PRO A 90 -6.94 10.84 -6.84
C PRO A 90 -7.94 9.96 -6.09
N ARG A 91 -8.82 9.25 -6.82
CA ARG A 91 -9.81 8.35 -6.21
C ARG A 91 -9.19 7.19 -5.45
N TYR A 92 -8.13 6.59 -6.00
CA TYR A 92 -7.35 5.58 -5.27
C TYR A 92 -6.81 6.15 -3.96
N ASN A 93 -6.24 7.35 -4.02
CA ASN A 93 -5.70 8.01 -2.84
C ASN A 93 -6.79 8.26 -1.79
N GLU A 94 -7.96 8.76 -2.20
CA GLU A 94 -9.10 9.00 -1.29
C GLU A 94 -9.50 7.75 -0.53
N VAL A 95 -9.63 6.61 -1.22
CA VAL A 95 -10.02 5.34 -0.59
C VAL A 95 -8.94 4.86 0.37
N VAL A 96 -7.67 4.88 -0.03
CA VAL A 96 -6.57 4.46 0.87
C VAL A 96 -6.47 5.41 2.07
N ILE A 97 -6.66 6.71 1.89
CA ILE A 97 -6.69 7.70 2.97
C ILE A 97 -7.83 7.44 3.94
N ALA A 98 -9.04 7.16 3.44
CA ALA A 98 -10.19 6.85 4.30
C ALA A 98 -9.93 5.61 5.15
N ARG A 99 -9.32 4.55 4.56
CA ARG A 99 -8.94 3.34 5.29
C ARG A 99 -7.89 3.59 6.37
N VAL A 100 -6.86 4.37 6.06
CA VAL A 100 -5.86 4.75 7.06
C VAL A 100 -6.49 5.62 8.16
N GLY A 101 -7.50 6.43 7.84
CA GLY A 101 -8.30 7.16 8.82
C GLY A 101 -9.04 6.26 9.81
N GLN A 102 -9.60 5.15 9.36
CA GLN A 102 -10.24 4.18 10.25
C GLN A 102 -9.23 3.51 11.19
N ILE A 103 -8.03 3.16 10.68
CA ILE A 103 -6.94 2.61 11.50
C ILE A 103 -6.49 3.64 12.56
N GLU A 104 -6.33 4.90 12.16
CA GLU A 104 -5.94 5.97 13.08
C GLU A 104 -7.00 6.24 14.15
N ALA A 105 -8.28 6.31 13.78
CA ALA A 105 -9.37 6.50 14.74
C ALA A 105 -9.41 5.40 15.80
N ARG A 106 -9.22 4.13 15.39
CA ARG A 106 -9.15 2.99 16.33
C ARG A 106 -7.92 3.09 17.24
N TRP A 107 -6.74 3.37 16.67
CA TRP A 107 -5.51 3.57 17.44
C TRP A 107 -5.67 4.70 18.48
N SER A 108 -6.29 5.81 18.08
CA SER A 108 -6.48 6.99 18.93
C SER A 108 -7.31 6.70 20.18
N VAL A 109 -8.33 5.84 20.06
CA VAL A 109 -9.13 5.38 21.21
C VAL A 109 -8.36 4.38 22.06
N SER A 110 -7.78 3.35 21.44
CA SER A 110 -7.15 2.24 22.16
C SER A 110 -5.84 2.62 22.87
N ARG A 111 -5.11 3.63 22.39
CA ARG A 111 -3.81 4.00 22.96
C ARG A 111 -3.88 4.54 24.39
N CYS A 112 -5.05 5.01 24.84
CA CYS A 112 -5.25 5.49 26.20
C CYS A 112 -5.32 4.34 27.22
N GLU A 113 -5.71 3.15 26.76
CA GLU A 113 -5.82 1.94 27.59
C GLU A 113 -4.51 1.15 27.56
N ASP A 114 -4.00 0.88 26.35
CA ASP A 114 -2.73 0.19 26.13
C ASP A 114 -2.06 0.72 24.85
N ALA A 115 -1.09 1.61 25.05
CA ALA A 115 -0.36 2.23 23.95
C ALA A 115 0.46 1.22 23.13
N GLU A 116 1.07 0.22 23.77
CA GLU A 116 1.89 -0.76 23.05
C GLU A 116 1.02 -1.68 22.19
N ALA A 117 -0.10 -2.16 22.73
CA ALA A 117 -1.05 -2.96 21.99
C ALA A 117 -1.66 -2.17 20.82
N ALA A 118 -2.10 -0.93 21.06
CA ALA A 118 -2.67 -0.07 20.02
C ALA A 118 -1.66 0.19 18.88
N MET A 119 -0.40 0.48 19.21
CA MET A 119 0.67 0.65 18.23
C MET A 119 0.89 -0.61 17.39
N ASN A 120 0.95 -1.79 18.03
CA ASN A 120 1.16 -3.06 17.34
C ASN A 120 -0.02 -3.44 16.43
N GLU A 121 -1.25 -3.20 16.90
CA GLU A 121 -2.47 -3.40 16.10
C GLU A 121 -2.50 -2.48 14.87
N ALA A 122 -2.21 -1.18 15.05
CA ALA A 122 -2.16 -0.23 13.96
C ALA A 122 -1.11 -0.62 12.90
N LEU A 123 0.08 -1.06 13.34
CA LEU A 123 1.12 -1.54 12.44
C LEU A 123 0.65 -2.78 11.65
N LEU A 124 0.04 -3.77 12.33
CA LEU A 124 -0.49 -4.97 11.69
C LEU A 124 -1.54 -4.61 10.64
N ARG A 125 -2.50 -3.73 10.98
CA ARG A 125 -3.56 -3.29 10.05
C ARG A 125 -2.99 -2.57 8.82
N LEU A 126 -1.97 -1.74 9.00
CA LEU A 126 -1.27 -1.09 7.88
C LEU A 126 -0.57 -2.11 6.96
N HIS A 127 0.05 -3.16 7.51
CA HIS A 127 0.65 -4.24 6.72
C HIS A 127 -0.40 -5.08 5.99
N LEU A 128 -1.53 -5.38 6.64
CA LEU A 128 -2.66 -6.08 6.02
C LEU A 128 -3.24 -5.27 4.85
N LEU A 129 -3.41 -3.95 5.05
CA LEU A 129 -3.87 -3.04 4.00
C LEU A 129 -2.90 -3.02 2.80
N GLN A 130 -1.59 -2.90 3.02
CA GLN A 130 -0.59 -3.00 1.95
C GLN A 130 -0.69 -4.33 1.19
N GLY A 131 -0.79 -5.44 1.91
CA GLY A 131 -0.91 -6.78 1.31
C GLY A 131 -2.18 -6.91 0.46
N ALA A 132 -3.30 -6.41 0.95
CA ALA A 132 -4.56 -6.48 0.26
C ALA A 132 -4.62 -5.56 -0.97
N LEU A 133 -4.13 -4.32 -0.87
CA LEU A 133 -3.97 -3.41 -2.02
C LEU A 133 -3.10 -4.04 -3.11
N ARG A 134 -1.98 -4.69 -2.74
CA ARG A 134 -1.13 -5.39 -3.69
C ARG A 134 -1.88 -6.50 -4.41
N ARG A 135 -2.59 -7.37 -3.68
CA ARG A 135 -3.37 -8.46 -4.28
C ARG A 135 -4.44 -7.93 -5.23
N GLN A 136 -5.12 -6.86 -4.86
CA GLN A 136 -6.18 -6.28 -5.67
C GLN A 136 -5.65 -5.65 -6.97
N LEU A 137 -4.47 -5.02 -6.93
CA LEU A 137 -3.81 -4.49 -8.13
C LEU A 137 -3.23 -5.59 -9.04
N LEU A 138 -2.92 -6.76 -8.50
CA LEU A 138 -2.41 -7.92 -9.25
C LEU A 138 -3.50 -8.90 -9.70
N GLY A 139 -4.71 -8.81 -9.13
CA GLY A 139 -5.78 -9.76 -9.38
C GLY A 139 -6.43 -9.58 -10.75
N GLU A 140 -6.80 -10.70 -11.39
CA GLU A 140 -7.37 -10.70 -12.74
C GLU A 140 -8.87 -10.36 -12.78
N HIS A 141 -9.62 -10.64 -11.71
CA HIS A 141 -11.08 -10.63 -11.75
C HIS A 141 -11.76 -9.37 -11.17
N ARG A 142 -11.05 -8.53 -10.39
CA ARG A 142 -11.63 -7.35 -9.70
C ARG A 142 -10.59 -6.21 -9.58
N ARG A 143 -10.30 -5.58 -10.71
CA ARG A 143 -9.19 -4.64 -10.88
C ARG A 143 -9.55 -3.23 -10.42
N VAL A 144 -8.72 -2.61 -9.58
CA VAL A 144 -8.85 -1.19 -9.24
C VAL A 144 -8.40 -0.35 -10.43
N LEU A 145 -9.28 0.53 -10.90
CA LEU A 145 -8.93 1.47 -11.96
C LEU A 145 -8.08 2.62 -11.41
N LEU A 146 -6.81 2.66 -11.84
CA LEU A 146 -5.88 3.75 -11.52
C LEU A 146 -5.95 4.89 -12.55
N ASN A 147 -6.22 4.57 -13.81
CA ASN A 147 -6.30 5.53 -14.91
C ASN A 147 -7.59 5.37 -15.71
N ARG A 148 -8.26 6.46 -16.06
CA ARG A 148 -9.51 6.45 -16.86
C ARG A 148 -9.34 5.93 -18.29
N LYS A 149 -8.12 5.96 -18.82
CA LYS A 149 -7.74 5.46 -20.15
C LYS A 149 -7.20 4.03 -20.09
N ASP A 150 -7.38 3.33 -18.97
CA ASP A 150 -6.96 1.94 -18.87
C ASP A 150 -7.72 1.10 -19.91
N PRO A 151 -7.02 0.46 -20.88
CA PRO A 151 -7.67 -0.31 -21.93
C PRO A 151 -8.40 -1.55 -21.40
N LEU A 152 -8.10 -1.97 -20.16
CA LEU A 152 -8.76 -3.09 -19.49
C LEU A 152 -10.11 -2.69 -18.86
N GLY A 153 -10.60 -1.47 -19.07
CA GLY A 153 -11.72 -0.88 -18.34
C GLY A 153 -13.01 -1.71 -18.30
N THR A 154 -13.35 -2.22 -17.11
CA THR A 154 -14.60 -2.03 -16.33
C THR A 154 -14.38 -2.66 -14.94
N GLY A 155 -13.67 -1.96 -14.05
CA GLY A 155 -13.41 -2.39 -12.68
C GLY A 155 -13.99 -1.41 -11.66
N TYR A 156 -15.31 -1.25 -11.68
CA TYR A 156 -16.02 -0.54 -10.61
C TYR A 156 -16.52 -1.56 -9.60
N ASP A 157 -15.65 -1.92 -8.66
CA ASP A 157 -16.06 -2.47 -7.38
C ASP A 157 -15.15 -1.90 -6.28
N PHE A 158 -15.38 -0.63 -5.95
CA PHE A 158 -14.85 -0.07 -4.70
C PHE A 158 -15.61 -0.64 -3.49
N SER A 159 -16.78 -1.26 -3.71
CA SER A 159 -17.47 -2.03 -2.69
C SER A 159 -16.65 -3.21 -2.17
N GLU A 160 -15.62 -3.70 -2.87
CA GLU A 160 -14.64 -4.64 -2.31
C GLU A 160 -13.58 -3.96 -1.45
N LEU A 161 -13.17 -2.74 -1.78
CA LEU A 161 -12.31 -1.95 -0.88
C LEU A 161 -13.09 -1.55 0.37
N ASP A 162 -14.40 -1.28 0.24
CA ASP A 162 -15.37 -1.12 1.34
C ASP A 162 -15.62 -2.45 2.07
N ALA A 163 -15.80 -3.57 1.39
CA ALA A 163 -15.98 -4.88 2.00
C ALA A 163 -14.70 -5.34 2.69
N MET A 164 -13.50 -5.00 2.19
CA MET A 164 -12.25 -5.22 2.90
C MET A 164 -12.16 -4.41 4.20
N ALA A 165 -12.79 -3.22 4.25
CA ALA A 165 -12.96 -2.49 5.50
C ALA A 165 -13.71 -3.34 6.51
N GLU A 166 -14.78 -3.99 6.06
CA GLU A 166 -15.62 -4.85 6.89
C GLU A 166 -14.96 -6.21 7.18
N THR A 167 -14.24 -6.80 6.23
CA THR A 167 -13.66 -8.16 6.34
C THR A 167 -12.37 -8.19 7.16
N LEU A 168 -11.56 -7.13 7.12
CA LEU A 168 -10.44 -6.94 8.06
C LEU A 168 -10.91 -6.60 9.47
N TRP A 169 -12.20 -6.30 9.65
CA TRP A 169 -12.81 -5.92 10.91
C TRP A 169 -13.68 -7.03 11.54
N THR A 170 -14.24 -7.93 10.74
CA THR A 170 -15.08 -9.07 11.20
C THR A 170 -14.28 -10.33 11.52
N ALA A 171 -12.98 -10.37 11.24
CA ALA A 171 -12.07 -11.36 11.81
C ALA A 171 -11.71 -10.95 13.24
N GLN A 172 -12.69 -11.01 14.14
CA GLN A 172 -12.55 -10.88 15.58
C GLN A 172 -13.21 -12.07 16.26
#